data_AF-A0A2K3YSI4-F1
#
_entry.id   AF-A0A2K3YSI4-F1
#
_cell.length_a   1.000
_cell.length_b   1.000
_cell.length_c   1.000
_cell.angle_alpha   90.00
_cell.angle_beta   90.00
_cell.angle_gamma   90.00
#
_symmetry.space_group_name_H-M   'P 1'
#
loop_
_entity.id
_entity.type
_entity.pdbx_description
1 polymer ?
#
loop_
_entity_poly.entity_id
_entity_poly.type
_entity_poly.pdbx_seq_one_letter_code
_entity_poly.pdbx_strand_id
1 'polypeptide(L)' 'MSSIINILIIIIILALQYFMASRQSAIWGAVIPVIYVCVMIYLYMTHHFPSFLSFILFFALGAVFLIEEWMRGRKNAK' A
#
# COMPACT_ATOMS: atom_id res chain seq x y z
N MET A 1 20.78 11.68 -12.03
CA MET A 1 19.97 10.89 -11.07
C MET A 1 20.90 9.93 -10.35
N SER A 2 20.84 9.82 -9.02
CA SER A 2 21.81 9.00 -8.28
C SER A 2 21.57 7.51 -8.52
N SER A 3 22.64 6.71 -8.59
CA SER A 3 22.56 5.25 -8.80
C SER A 3 21.70 4.54 -7.75
N ILE A 4 21.57 5.13 -6.57
CA ILE A 4 20.74 4.63 -5.45
C ILE A 4 19.25 4.72 -5.80
N ILE A 5 18.81 5.80 -6.45
CA ILE A 5 17.40 5.99 -6.82
C ILE A 5 16.97 4.95 -7.87
N ASN A 6 17.85 4.64 -8.82
CA ASN A 6 17.56 3.65 -9.86
C ASN A 6 17.43 2.23 -9.27
N ILE A 7 18.29 1.87 -8.33
CA ILE A 7 18.22 0.58 -7.62
C ILE A 7 16.91 0.48 -6.83
N LEU A 8 16.51 1.57 -6.16
CA LEU A 8 15.26 1.60 -5.40
C LEU A 8 14.04 1.36 -6.29
N ILE A 9 14.00 2.00 -7.46
CA ILE A 9 12.93 1.83 -8.45
C ILE A 9 12.86 0.39 -8.95
N ILE A 10 14.01 -0.23 -9.26
CA ILE A 10 14.07 -1.63 -9.70
C ILE A 10 13.55 -2.58 -8.61
N ILE A 11 13.93 -2.36 -7.36
CA ILE A 11 13.44 -3.14 -6.21
C ILE A 11 11.92 -3.00 -6.08
N ILE A 12 11.39 -1.78 -6.21
CA ILE A 12 9.94 -1.53 -6.16
C ILE A 12 9.20 -2.25 -7.29
N ILE A 13 9.74 -2.19 -8.52
CA ILE A 13 9.15 -2.86 -9.69
C ILE A 13 9.18 -4.38 -9.51
N LEU A 14 10.29 -4.97 -9.06
CA LEU A 14 10.38 -6.41 -8.80
C LEU A 14 9.45 -6.85 -7.68
N ALA A 15 9.33 -6.05 -6.61
CA ALA A 15 8.38 -6.29 -5.53
C ALA A 15 6.93 -6.25 -6.03
N LEU A 16 6.58 -5.28 -6.88
CA LEU A 16 5.27 -5.18 -7.54
C LEU A 16 5.01 -6.35 -8.52
N GLN A 17 6.03 -6.78 -9.27
CA GLN A 17 5.91 -7.87 -10.22
C GLN A 17 5.71 -9.21 -9.50
N TYR A 18 6.46 -9.44 -8.43
CA TYR A 18 6.29 -10.59 -7.54
C TYR A 18 4.93 -10.54 -6.83
N PHE A 19 4.46 -9.36 -6.44
CA PHE A 19 3.12 -9.11 -5.87
C PHE A 19 1.97 -9.48 -6.81
N MET A 20 2.04 -9.07 -8.09
CA MET A 20 1.03 -9.42 -9.08
C MET A 20 1.03 -10.91 -9.43
N ALA A 21 2.21 -11.56 -9.43
CA ALA A 21 2.36 -12.97 -9.77
C ALA A 21 1.88 -13.93 -8.66
N SER A 22 1.81 -13.46 -7.42
CA SER A 22 1.66 -14.31 -6.23
C SER A 22 0.28 -14.23 -5.57
N ARG A 23 -0.76 -13.82 -6.32
CA ARG A 23 -2.18 -13.76 -5.89
C ARG A 23 -2.80 -15.11 -5.40
N GLN A 24 -1.98 -16.12 -5.08
CA GLN A 24 -2.33 -17.30 -4.28
C GLN A 24 -1.96 -17.18 -2.79
N SER A 25 -1.11 -16.23 -2.39
CA SER A 25 -0.52 -16.17 -1.03
C SER A 25 -1.12 -15.07 -0.15
N ALA A 26 -1.59 -15.46 1.04
CA ALA A 26 -2.19 -14.57 2.06
C ALA A 26 -1.24 -13.48 2.59
N ILE A 27 0.06 -13.62 2.36
CA ILE A 27 1.11 -12.69 2.83
C ILE A 27 0.94 -11.31 2.18
N TRP A 28 0.44 -11.26 0.95
CA TRP A 28 0.28 -10.02 0.20
C TRP A 28 -0.91 -9.19 0.60
N GLY A 29 -1.93 -9.83 1.19
CA GLY A 29 -3.00 -9.08 1.85
C GLY A 29 -2.42 -8.16 2.91
N ALA A 30 -1.40 -8.59 3.66
CA ALA A 30 -0.83 -7.83 4.78
C ALA A 30 0.15 -6.73 4.35
N VAL A 31 0.85 -6.91 3.23
CA VAL A 31 1.90 -5.98 2.77
C VAL A 31 1.31 -4.68 2.24
N ILE A 32 0.21 -4.71 1.48
CA ILE A 32 -0.38 -3.48 0.91
C ILE A 32 -0.90 -2.53 2.00
N PRO A 33 -1.63 -2.99 3.05
CA PRO A 33 -2.02 -2.17 4.19
C PRO A 33 -0.81 -1.53 4.89
N VAL A 34 0.29 -2.27 5.04
CA VAL A 34 1.51 -1.72 5.68
C VAL A 34 2.11 -0.60 4.84
N ILE A 35 2.24 -0.80 3.52
CA ILE A 35 2.74 0.24 2.60
C ILE A 35 1.81 1.46 2.64
N TYR A 36 0.50 1.24 2.59
CA TYR A 36 -0.49 2.30 2.65
C TYR A 36 -0.36 3.14 3.93
N VAL A 37 -0.18 2.50 5.08
CA VAL A 37 0.05 3.18 6.37
C VAL A 37 1.33 4.02 6.33
N CYS A 38 2.44 3.46 5.84
CA CYS A 38 3.70 4.19 5.71
C CYS A 38 3.57 5.43 4.81
N VAL A 39 2.89 5.31 3.67
CA VAL A 39 2.65 6.43 2.74
C VAL A 39 1.76 7.49 3.40
N MET A 40 0.69 7.09 4.08
CA MET A 40 -0.19 8.01 4.78
C MET A 40 0.54 8.80 5.87
N ILE A 41 1.38 8.13 6.67
CA ILE A 41 2.21 8.79 7.69
C ILE A 41 3.18 9.77 7.03
N TYR A 42 3.86 9.38 5.95
CA TYR A 42 4.77 10.27 5.23
C TYR A 42 4.07 11.52 4.69
N LEU A 43 2.89 11.37 4.08
CA LEU A 43 2.09 12.48 3.57
C LEU A 43 1.61 13.42 4.69
N TYR A 44 1.30 12.86 5.86
CA TYR A 44 0.97 13.65 7.05
C TYR A 44 2.18 14.46 7.54
N MET A 45 3.36 13.82 7.65
CA MET A 45 4.60 14.48 8.10
C MET A 45 5.08 15.56 7.12
N THR A 46 4.80 15.41 5.83
CA THR A 46 5.15 16.40 4.80
C THR A 46 4.05 17.43 4.57
N HIS A 47 3.09 17.56 5.51
CA HIS A 47 2.01 18.55 5.50
C HIS A 47 1.17 18.57 4.22
N HIS A 48 1.01 17.43 3.54
CA HIS A 48 0.17 17.32 2.34
C HIS A 48 -1.33 17.32 2.66
N PHE A 49 -1.71 17.21 3.94
CA PHE A 49 -3.10 17.29 4.37
C PHE A 49 -3.40 18.64 5.02
N PRO A 50 -4.51 19.29 4.66
CA PRO A 50 -4.88 20.61 5.20
C PRO A 50 -5.31 20.56 6.67
N SER A 51 -5.71 19.39 7.18
CA SER A 51 -6.08 19.19 8.58
C SER A 51 -5.93 17.73 9.01
N PHE A 52 -5.84 17.49 10.31
CA PHE A 52 -5.84 16.14 10.89
C PHE A 52 -7.12 15.36 10.53
N LEU A 53 -8.26 16.06 10.45
CA LEU A 53 -9.53 15.45 10.06
C LEU A 53 -9.50 14.97 8.61
N SER A 54 -8.95 15.78 7.68
CA SER A 54 -8.76 15.36 6.29
C SER A 54 -7.87 14.12 6.20
N PHE A 55 -6.77 14.08 6.95
CA PHE A 55 -5.90 12.91 7.04
C PHE A 55 -6.67 11.65 7.53
N ILE A 56 -7.41 11.75 8.63
CA ILE A 56 -8.20 10.63 9.17
C ILE A 56 -9.20 10.10 8.15
N LEU A 57 -9.88 10.99 7.40
CA LEU A 57 -10.90 10.59 6.44
C LEU A 57 -10.28 9.84 5.26
N PHE A 58 -9.18 10.35 4.70
CA PHE A 58 -8.48 9.67 3.61
C PHE A 58 -7.87 8.34 4.08
N PHE A 59 -7.29 8.31 5.29
CA PHE A 59 -6.75 7.11 5.91
C PHE A 59 -7.81 6.02 6.11
N ALA A 60 -8.94 6.38 6.72
CA ALA A 60 -10.05 5.46 6.96
C ALA A 60 -10.66 4.95 5.66
N LEU A 61 -10.84 5.83 4.67
CA LEU A 61 -11.36 5.46 3.36
C LEU A 61 -10.47 4.40 2.70
N GLY A 62 -9.16 4.66 2.57
CA GLY A 62 -8.26 3.71 1.92
C GLY A 62 -8.12 2.39 2.70
N ALA A 63 -8.16 2.44 4.03
CA ALA A 63 -8.16 1.24 4.86
C ALA A 63 -9.40 0.36 4.62
N VAL A 64 -10.60 0.94 4.50
CA VAL A 64 -11.83 0.20 4.20
C VAL A 64 -11.74 -0.49 2.83
N PHE A 65 -11.28 0.22 1.79
CA PHE A 65 -11.08 -0.37 0.47
C PHE A 65 -10.08 -1.53 0.48
N LEU A 66 -8.95 -1.38 1.18
CA LEU A 66 -7.94 -2.43 1.30
C LEU A 66 -8.47 -3.68 2.01
N ILE A 67 -9.26 -3.50 3.07
CA ILE A 67 -9.89 -4.61 3.80
C ILE A 67 -10.90 -5.33 2.89
N GLU A 68 -11.76 -4.58 2.19
CA GLU A 68 -12.72 -5.15 1.24
C GLU A 68 -12.04 -5.93 0.11
N GLU A 69 -10.98 -5.38 -0.48
CA GLU A 69 -10.20 -6.07 -1.51
C GLU A 69 -9.54 -7.34 -0.97
N TRP A 70 -9.02 -7.31 0.26
CA TRP A 70 -8.48 -8.50 0.89
C TRP A 70 -9.58 -9.56 1.05
N MET A 71 -10.70 -9.20 1.67
CA MET A 71 -11.81 -10.13 1.90
C MET A 71 -12.29 -10.76 0.60
N ARG A 72 -12.45 -9.96 -0.46
CA ARG A 72 -12.85 -10.43 -1.78
C ARG A 72 -11.81 -11.32 -2.44
N GLY A 73 -10.52 -11.00 -2.31
CA GLY A 73 -9.41 -11.83 -2.78
C GLY A 73 -9.38 -13.21 -2.11
N ARG A 74 -9.69 -13.28 -0.81
CA ARG A 74 -9.79 -14.53 -0.05
C ARG A 74 -11.05 -15.33 -0.39
N LYS A 75 -12.14 -14.66 -0.76
CA LYS A 75 -13.40 -15.30 -1.15
C LYS A 75 -13.32 -15.99 -2.50
N ASN A 76 -12.48 -15.48 -3.42
CA ASN A 76 -12.23 -16.07 -4.73
C ASN A 76 -11.13 -17.15 -4.73
N ALA A 77 -10.43 -17.32 -3.61
CA ALA A 77 -9.39 -18.34 -3.42
C ALA A 77 -9.93 -19.62 -2.75
N LYS A 78 -11.24 -19.69 -2.49
CA LYS A 78 -11.99 -20.89 -2.13
C LYS A 78 -12.66 -21.45 -3.39
#